data_AF-A0ABD0Z0J0-F1
#
_entry.id   AF-A0ABD0Z0J0-F1
#
_cell.length_a   1.000
_cell.length_b   1.000
_cell.length_c   1.000
_cell.angle_alpha   90.00
_cell.angle_beta   90.00
_cell.angle_gamma   90.00
#
_symmetry.space_group_name_H-M   'P 1'
#
loop_
_entity.id
_entity.type
_entity.pdbx_description
1 polymer ?
#
loop_
_entity_poly.entity_id
_entity_poly.type
_entity_poly.pdbx_seq_one_letter_code
_entity_poly.pdbx_strand_id
1 'polypeptide(L)'
;MKQESCRKDVERAFGVLQSRFAIVAGPSRLWSKTMLHDIMTTCIIMHNMIIEDERDLDAPVQEQTEVSPPEVEMTGDDDTRFQAFLARHRKIKNRDAHIELRNALIEHLWSGYSQSEN
;
A
#
# COMPACT_ATOMS: atom_id res chain seq x y z
N MET A 1 10.00 -1.96 -25.94
CA MET A 1 10.03 -3.39 -25.56
C MET A 1 10.86 -3.68 -24.31
N LYS A 2 12.09 -3.15 -24.14
CA LYS A 2 12.93 -3.45 -22.96
C LYS A 2 12.34 -3.02 -21.60
N GLN A 3 11.79 -1.81 -21.51
CA GLN A 3 11.21 -1.29 -20.27
C GLN A 3 9.97 -2.09 -19.82
N GLU A 4 9.15 -2.54 -20.77
CA GLU A 4 7.97 -3.33 -20.47
C GLU A 4 8.32 -4.74 -19.99
N SER A 5 9.37 -5.35 -20.54
CA SER A 5 9.89 -6.64 -20.06
C SER A 5 10.39 -6.52 -18.62
N CYS A 6 11.25 -5.53 -18.35
CA CYS A 6 11.77 -5.28 -17.01
C CYS A 6 10.64 -5.03 -15.99
N ARG A 7 9.62 -4.24 -16.36
CA ARG A 7 8.45 -4.00 -15.51
C ARG A 7 7.70 -5.29 -15.19
N LYS A 8 7.50 -6.18 -16.18
CA LYS A 8 6.82 -7.48 -15.96
C LYS A 8 7.60 -8.36 -15.00
N ASP A 9 8.92 -8.39 -15.10
CA ASP A 9 9.77 -9.19 -14.22
C ASP A 9 9.71 -8.67 -12.78
N VAL A 10 9.73 -7.35 -12.59
CA VAL A 10 9.55 -6.70 -11.28
C VAL A 10 8.16 -6.99 -10.70
N GLU A 11 7.10 -6.82 -11.49
CA GLU A 11 5.72 -7.10 -11.06
C GLU A 11 5.54 -8.58 -10.67
N ARG A 12 6.15 -9.49 -11.44
CA ARG A 12 6.13 -10.93 -11.14
C ARG A 12 6.86 -11.25 -9.84
N ALA A 13 8.08 -10.74 -9.66
CA ALA A 13 8.87 -10.96 -8.45
C ALA A 13 8.14 -10.41 -7.21
N PHE A 14 7.55 -9.22 -7.33
CA PHE A 14 6.77 -8.62 -6.25
C PHE A 14 5.53 -9.45 -5.90
N GLY A 15 4.81 -9.97 -6.91
CA GLY A 15 3.68 -10.87 -6.68
C GLY A 15 4.06 -12.16 -5.95
N VAL A 16 5.21 -12.75 -6.29
CA VAL A 16 5.75 -13.92 -5.59
C VAL A 16 6.03 -13.58 -4.12
N LEU A 17 6.73 -12.48 -3.86
CA LEU A 17 7.06 -12.05 -2.50
C LEU A 17 5.80 -11.75 -1.66
N GLN A 18 4.79 -11.11 -2.24
CA GLN A 18 3.51 -10.87 -1.56
C GLN A 18 2.76 -12.16 -1.19
N SER A 19 2.78 -13.17 -2.07
CA SER A 19 2.14 -14.45 -1.79
C SER A 19 2.83 -15.25 -0.67
N ARG A 20 4.15 -15.08 -0.52
CA ARG A 20 4.97 -15.82 0.45
C ARG A 20 5.09 -15.10 1.79
N PHE A 21 5.18 -13.77 1.77
CA PHE A 21 5.44 -12.95 2.94
C PHE A 21 4.29 -11.96 3.16
N ALA A 22 3.40 -12.26 4.11
CA ALA A 22 2.25 -11.41 4.45
C ALA A 22 2.65 -9.97 4.83
N ILE A 23 3.87 -9.79 5.37
CA ILE A 23 4.44 -8.49 5.68
C ILE A 23 4.58 -7.60 4.43
N VAL A 24 4.86 -8.17 3.26
CA VAL A 24 4.99 -7.44 1.97
C VAL A 24 3.61 -7.07 1.40
N ALA A 25 2.55 -7.80 1.76
CA ALA A 25 1.17 -7.52 1.35
C ALA A 25 0.48 -6.41 2.17
N GLY A 26 1.07 -6.03 3.31
CA GLY A 26 0.53 -5.03 4.22
C GLY A 26 0.76 -3.57 3.75
N PRO A 27 0.10 -2.59 4.39
CA PRO A 27 0.29 -1.17 4.09
C PRO A 27 1.74 -0.71 4.37
N SER A 28 2.52 -0.53 3.31
CA SER A 28 3.91 -0.08 3.37
C SER A 28 4.08 1.40 3.74
N ARG A 29 3.04 2.23 3.54
CA ARG A 29 3.09 3.69 3.79
C ARG A 29 3.30 4.08 5.27
N LEU A 30 3.15 3.14 6.21
CA LEU A 30 3.44 3.37 7.64
C LEU A 30 4.91 3.14 8.00
N TRP A 31 5.70 2.59 7.08
CA TRP A 31 7.08 2.26 7.32
C TRP A 31 7.99 3.31 6.70
N SER A 32 9.09 3.61 7.41
CA SER A 32 10.14 4.43 6.84
C SER A 32 10.74 3.73 5.61
N LYS A 33 11.32 4.51 4.71
CA LYS A 33 11.99 3.98 3.51
C LYS A 33 13.09 2.98 3.88
N THR A 34 13.84 3.24 4.95
CA THR A 34 14.86 2.32 5.49
C THR A 34 14.23 1.01 5.96
N MET A 35 13.14 1.07 6.73
CA MET A 35 12.44 -0.14 7.18
C MET A 35 11.89 -0.96 6.00
N LEU A 36 11.34 -0.29 4.97
CA LEU A 36 10.90 -0.98 3.75
C LEU A 36 12.06 -1.65 3.01
N HIS A 37 13.19 -0.96 2.90
CA HIS A 37 14.40 -1.51 2.31
C HIS A 37 14.86 -2.77 3.06
N ASP A 38 14.91 -2.71 4.39
CA ASP A 38 15.35 -3.82 5.22
C ASP A 38 14.38 -5.01 5.13
N ILE A 39 13.08 -4.75 5.12
CA ILE A 39 12.05 -5.78 4.98
C ILE A 39 12.12 -6.44 3.61
N MET A 40 12.23 -5.66 2.53
CA MET A 40 12.36 -6.20 1.17
C MET A 40 13.63 -7.02 1.01
N THR A 41 14.76 -6.51 1.51
CA THR A 41 16.06 -7.21 1.47
C THR A 41 15.98 -8.54 2.22
N THR A 42 15.39 -8.53 3.41
CA THR A 42 15.20 -9.74 4.22
C THR A 42 14.30 -10.75 3.50
N CYS A 43 13.19 -10.31 2.91
CA CYS A 43 12.28 -11.19 2.17
C CYS A 43 12.95 -11.81 0.93
N ILE A 44 13.81 -11.06 0.23
CA ILE A 44 14.58 -11.57 -0.92
C ILE A 44 15.60 -12.63 -0.46
N ILE A 45 16.37 -12.36 0.58
CA ILE A 45 17.35 -13.32 1.13
C ILE A 45 16.63 -14.59 1.59
N MET A 46 15.56 -14.46 2.37
CA MET A 46 14.78 -15.60 2.83
C MET A 46 14.16 -16.38 1.66
N HIS A 47 13.66 -15.69 0.63
CA HIS A 47 13.14 -16.36 -0.56
C HIS A 47 14.21 -17.20 -1.24
N ASN A 48 15.41 -16.63 -1.43
CA ASN A 48 16.52 -17.35 -2.05
C ASN A 48 16.95 -18.54 -1.19
N MET A 49 17.05 -18.37 0.12
CA MET A 49 17.38 -19.47 1.04
C MET A 49 16.34 -20.59 1.02
N ILE A 50 15.05 -20.27 0.98
CA ILE A 50 13.97 -21.26 0.87
C ILE A 50 14.06 -21.98 -0.48
N ILE A 51 14.32 -21.27 -1.58
CA ILE A 51 14.49 -21.88 -2.90
C ILE A 51 15.73 -22.78 -2.94
N GLU A 52 16.82 -22.41 -2.28
CA GLU A 52 18.02 -23.26 -2.18
C GLU A 52 17.76 -24.51 -1.34
N ASP A 53 17.01 -24.40 -0.24
CA ASP A 53 16.63 -25.53 0.62
C ASP A 53 15.61 -26.47 -0.05
N GLU A 54 14.64 -25.91 -0.78
CA GLU A 54 13.63 -26.67 -1.54
C GLU A 54 14.16 -27.27 -2.85
N ARG A 55 15.27 -26.74 -3.38
CA ARG A 55 15.93 -27.29 -4.58
C ARG A 55 16.80 -28.48 -4.19
N ASP A 56 16.25 -29.66 -4.44
CA ASP A 56 17.01 -30.91 -4.57
C ASP A 56 18.32 -30.66 -5.36
N LEU A 57 19.41 -31.28 -4.90
CA LEU A 57 20.83 -30.95 -5.12
C LEU A 57 21.35 -30.94 -6.59
N ASP A 58 20.49 -30.94 -7.62
CA ASP A 58 20.86 -31.23 -9.02
C ASP A 58 20.41 -30.19 -10.08
N ALA A 59 19.88 -29.03 -9.70
CA ALA A 59 19.49 -28.01 -10.69
C ALA A 59 20.63 -26.99 -10.96
N PRO A 60 21.06 -26.76 -12.23
CA PRO A 60 22.14 -25.83 -12.53
C PRO A 60 21.81 -24.40 -12.10
N VAL A 61 22.75 -23.75 -11.44
CA VAL A 61 22.68 -22.35 -11.02
C VAL A 61 22.65 -21.47 -12.26
N GLN A 62 21.51 -20.85 -12.57
CA GLN A 62 21.53 -19.66 -13.42
C GLN A 62 21.97 -18.50 -12.55
N GLU A 63 23.26 -18.19 -12.64
CA GLU A 63 23.88 -17.00 -12.07
C GLU A 63 23.18 -15.76 -12.70
N GLN A 64 22.15 -15.27 -12.03
CA GLN A 64 21.54 -13.99 -12.39
C GLN A 64 22.50 -12.91 -11.92
N THR A 65 23.09 -12.20 -12.89
CA THR A 65 24.01 -11.09 -12.70
C THR A 65 23.53 -10.18 -11.58
N GLU A 66 24.38 -9.98 -10.55
CA GLU A 66 24.16 -8.98 -9.51
C GLU A 66 23.97 -7.60 -10.15
N VAL A 67 22.73 -7.13 -10.18
CA VAL A 67 22.44 -5.77 -10.65
C VAL A 67 22.68 -4.83 -9.48
N SER A 68 23.68 -3.98 -9.61
CA SER A 68 23.97 -2.93 -8.64
C SER A 68 22.71 -2.06 -8.44
N PRO A 69 22.29 -1.80 -7.18
CA PRO A 69 21.04 -1.12 -6.91
C PRO A 69 21.05 0.30 -7.50
N PRO A 70 20.00 0.72 -8.22
CA PRO A 70 19.92 2.08 -8.73
C PRO A 70 19.82 3.06 -7.56
N GLU A 71 20.64 4.11 -7.59
CA GLU A 71 20.57 5.22 -6.65
C GLU A 71 19.31 6.04 -6.97
N VAL A 72 18.25 5.83 -6.18
CA VAL A 72 16.98 6.55 -6.34
C VAL A 72 16.97 7.74 -5.38
N GLU A 73 17.02 8.96 -5.92
CA GLU A 73 16.82 10.17 -5.12
C GLU A 73 15.41 10.22 -4.54
N MET A 74 15.35 10.24 -3.21
CA MET A 74 14.13 10.10 -2.44
C MET A 74 13.61 11.47 -1.98
N THR A 75 12.68 12.06 -2.73
CA THR A 75 12.01 13.31 -2.31
C THR A 75 11.07 13.07 -1.10
N GLY A 76 11.06 14.03 -0.17
CA GLY A 76 10.49 13.91 1.19
C GLY A 76 9.08 14.49 1.39
N ASP A 77 8.32 14.79 0.33
CA ASP A 77 7.04 15.53 0.42
C ASP A 77 5.79 14.62 0.52
N ASP A 78 5.96 13.29 0.55
CA ASP A 78 4.83 12.36 0.47
C ASP A 78 4.01 12.25 1.78
N ASP A 79 4.58 12.69 2.91
CA ASP A 79 3.93 12.65 4.23
C ASP A 79 2.86 13.75 4.39
N THR A 80 3.14 14.98 3.96
CA THR A 80 2.23 16.13 4.06
C THR A 80 0.93 15.88 3.30
N ARG A 81 1.03 15.35 2.08
CA ARG A 81 -0.12 15.05 1.22
C ARG A 81 -0.99 13.93 1.79
N PHE A 82 -0.39 12.94 2.44
CA PHE A 82 -1.11 11.84 3.07
C PHE A 82 -1.83 12.26 4.35
N GLN A 83 -1.22 13.11 5.18
CA GLN A 83 -1.89 13.67 6.36
C GLN A 83 -3.11 14.49 5.97
N ALA A 84 -3.01 15.29 4.89
CA ALA A 84 -4.15 16.02 4.34
C ALA A 84 -5.28 15.08 3.86
N PHE A 85 -4.92 13.95 3.24
CA PHE A 85 -5.89 12.92 2.82
C PHE A 85 -6.59 12.26 4.02
N LEU A 86 -5.84 11.84 5.05
CA LEU A 86 -6.39 11.23 6.26
C LEU A 86 -7.33 12.18 7.00
N ALA A 87 -6.96 13.46 7.13
CA ALA A 87 -7.80 14.47 7.75
C ALA A 87 -9.14 14.64 7.01
N ARG A 88 -9.12 14.67 5.67
CA ARG A 88 -10.34 14.73 4.84
C ARG A 88 -11.19 13.46 5.01
N HIS A 89 -10.57 12.30 4.96
CA HIS A 89 -11.26 11.02 5.07
C HIS A 89 -11.90 10.81 6.46
N ARG A 90 -11.25 11.26 7.54
CA ARG A 90 -11.83 11.25 8.90
C ARG A 90 -13.06 12.15 9.01
N LYS A 91 -13.06 13.32 8.38
CA LYS A 91 -14.23 14.22 8.35
C LYS A 91 -15.41 13.57 7.62
N ILE A 92 -15.16 12.92 6.48
CA ILE A 92 -16.21 12.24 5.69
C ILE A 92 -16.82 11.06 6.46
N LYS A 93 -16.01 10.31 7.21
CA LYS A 93 -16.47 9.17 8.02
C LYS A 93 -16.86 9.53 9.45
N ASN A 94 -16.96 10.83 9.78
CA ASN A 94 -17.38 11.24 11.11
C ASN A 94 -18.86 10.90 11.31
N ARG A 95 -19.10 9.87 12.12
CA ARG A 95 -20.43 9.34 12.42
C ARG A 95 -21.31 10.37 13.13
N ASP A 96 -20.74 11.18 14.01
CA ASP A 96 -21.47 12.18 14.77
C ASP A 96 -21.93 13.30 13.83
N ALA A 97 -21.03 13.80 12.97
CA ALA A 97 -21.39 14.79 11.94
C ALA A 97 -22.47 14.27 10.97
N HIS A 98 -22.44 12.98 10.64
CA HIS A 98 -23.49 12.35 9.83
C HIS A 98 -24.85 12.30 10.57
N ILE A 99 -24.85 11.97 11.86
CA ILE A 99 -26.07 11.93 12.69
C ILE A 99 -26.64 13.34 12.86
N GLU A 100 -25.79 14.33 13.14
CA GLU A 100 -26.17 15.74 13.25
C GLU A 100 -26.81 16.24 11.95
N LEU A 101 -26.16 16.02 10.81
CA LEU A 101 -26.69 16.41 9.51
C LEU A 101 -28.04 15.74 9.22
N ARG A 102 -28.16 14.43 9.49
CA ARG A 102 -29.42 13.70 9.30
C ARG A 102 -30.53 14.29 10.17
N ASN A 103 -30.26 14.57 11.45
CA ASN A 103 -31.25 15.12 12.36
C ASN A 103 -31.65 16.55 11.93
N ALA A 104 -30.68 17.38 11.51
CA ALA A 104 -30.95 18.72 11.00
C ALA A 104 -31.80 18.70 9.73
N LEU A 105 -31.58 17.74 8.82
CA LEU A 105 -32.41 17.55 7.62
C LEU A 105 -33.82 17.11 7.97
N ILE A 106 -33.97 16.21 8.95
CA ILE A 106 -35.28 15.79 9.46
C ILE A 106 -36.03 17.01 10.00
N GLU A 107 -35.43 17.80 10.90
CA GLU A 107 -36.04 19.01 11.45
C GLU A 107 -36.43 20.02 10.36
N HIS A 108 -35.55 20.23 9.37
CA HIS A 108 -35.85 21.12 8.25
C HIS A 108 -37.08 20.65 7.46
N LEU A 109 -37.17 19.35 7.15
CA LEU A 109 -38.33 18.79 6.47
C LEU A 109 -39.61 18.95 7.32
N TRP A 110 -39.56 18.62 8.61
CA TRP A 110 -40.70 18.78 9.53
C TRP A 110 -41.17 20.23 9.66
N SER A 111 -40.24 21.19 9.71
CA SER A 111 -40.57 22.62 9.72
C SER A 111 -41.26 23.08 8.43
N GLY A 112 -40.86 22.52 7.29
CA GLY A 112 -41.47 22.81 5.98
C GLY A 112 -42.89 22.25 5.86
N TYR A 113 -43.13 21.03 6.36
CA TYR A 113 -44.49 20.45 6.39
C TYR A 113 -45.44 21.26 7.28
N SER A 114 -44.97 21.69 8.47
CA SER A 114 -45.78 22.48 9.41
C SER A 114 -46.12 23.89 8.89
N GLN A 115 -45.32 24.44 7.96
CA GLN A 115 -45.60 25.72 7.29
C GLN A 115 -46.52 25.58 6.07
N SER A 116 -46.75 24.36 5.57
CA SER A 116 -47.65 24.08 4.45
C SER A 116 -49.08 23.71 4.85
N GLU A 117 -49.31 23.41 6.14
CA GLU A 117 -50.64 23.07 6.71
C GLU A 117 -51.30 24.23 7.49
N ASN A 118 -50.75 25.44 7.40
CA ASN A 118 -51.37 26.71 7.84
C ASN A 118 -51.58 27.64 6.64
#